data_AF-R5MVS9-F1
#
_entry.id   AF-R5MVS9-F1
#
_cell.length_a   1.000
_cell.length_b   1.000
_cell.length_c   1.000
_cell.angle_alpha   90.00
_cell.angle_beta   90.00
_cell.angle_gamma   90.00
#
_symmetry.space_group_name_H-M   'P 1'
#
loop_
_entity.id
_entity.type
_entity.pdbx_description
1 polymer ?
#
loop_
_entity_poly.entity_id
_entity_poly.type
_entity_poly.pdbx_seq_one_letter_code
_entity_poly.pdbx_strand_id
1 'polypeptide(L)' 'MDIIAGKYAISYTPEGNYYAYLLTHEQCCAYGESEEEALENLEVMEEEFLEEINELYQEAMA' A
#
# COMPACT_ATOMS: atom_id res chain seq x y z
N MET A 1 13.23 -8.07 -2.67
CA MET A 1 12.45 -7.02 -2.00
C MET A 1 13.18 -5.74 -2.27
N ASP A 2 12.52 -4.84 -2.98
CA ASP A 2 13.08 -3.59 -3.46
C ASP A 2 12.36 -2.44 -2.78
N ILE A 3 13.09 -1.38 -2.45
CA ILE A 3 12.55 -0.21 -1.78
C ILE A 3 12.45 0.91 -2.81
N ILE A 4 11.23 1.38 -3.05
CA ILE A 4 10.92 2.40 -4.04
C ILE A 4 10.77 3.74 -3.33
N ALA A 5 11.61 4.71 -3.72
CA ALA A 5 11.63 6.07 -3.20
C ALA A 5 11.72 6.20 -1.66
N GLY A 6 12.12 5.13 -0.95
CA GLY A 6 12.09 5.09 0.51
C GLY A 6 10.68 5.09 1.11
N LYS A 7 9.64 4.85 0.31
CA LYS A 7 8.23 4.88 0.70
C LYS A 7 7.59 3.49 0.67
N TYR A 8 7.79 2.76 -0.43
CA TYR A 8 7.18 1.46 -0.66
C TYR A 8 8.22 0.35 -0.65
N ALA A 9 7.82 -0.83 -0.19
CA ALA A 9 8.55 -2.07 -0.41
C ALA A 9 7.77 -2.95 -1.39
N ILE A 10 8.47 -3.55 -2.35
CA ILE A 10 7.88 -4.45 -3.35
C ILE A 10 8.64 -5.77 -3.39
N SER A 11 7.92 -6.86 -3.61
CA SER A 11 8.49 -8.20 -3.75
C SER A 11 7.71 -9.06 -4.73
N TYR A 12 8.43 -9.87 -5.50
CA TYR A 12 7.83 -10.92 -6.32
C TYR A 12 7.36 -12.08 -5.44
N THR A 13 6.13 -12.54 -5.65
CA THR A 13 5.50 -13.60 -4.86
C THR A 13 5.71 -14.99 -5.50
N PRO A 14 5.67 -16.08 -4.72
CA PRO A 14 5.75 -17.44 -5.26
C PRO A 14 4.66 -17.78 -6.29
N GLU A 15 3.52 -17.12 -6.22
CA GLU A 15 2.37 -17.29 -7.13
C GLU A 15 2.57 -16.61 -8.49
N GLY A 16 3.64 -15.80 -8.62
CA GLY A 16 4.02 -15.17 -9.87
C GLY A 16 3.60 -13.71 -10.02
N ASN A 17 3.05 -13.12 -8.96
CA ASN A 17 2.60 -11.72 -8.91
C ASN A 17 3.63 -10.84 -8.16
N TYR A 18 3.35 -9.55 -8.08
CA TYR A 18 4.06 -8.60 -7.23
C TYR A 18 3.18 -8.20 -6.06
N TYR A 19 3.80 -8.09 -4.89
CA TYR A 19 3.21 -7.60 -3.66
C TYR A 19 3.95 -6.34 -3.23
N ALA A 20 3.23 -5.25 -3.04
CA ALA A 20 3.76 -3.97 -2.60
C ALA A 20 3.05 -3.51 -1.31
N TYR A 21 3.79 -2.84 -0.42
CA TYR A 21 3.23 -2.26 0.80
C TYR A 21 3.94 -0.97 1.21
N LEU A 22 3.21 -0.14 1.97
CA LEU A 22 3.74 1.10 2.55
C LEU A 22 4.64 0.78 3.74
N LEU A 23 5.89 1.27 3.73
CA LEU A 23 6.89 0.95 4.76
C LEU A 23 6.46 1.35 6.19
N THR A 24 5.67 2.42 6.31
CA THR A 24 5.19 2.89 7.61
C THR A 24 3.97 2.13 8.11
N HIS A 25 3.23 1.47 7.20
CA HIS A 25 1.98 0.77 7.51
C HIS A 25 1.83 -0.42 6.54
N GLU A 26 2.37 -1.58 6.92
CA GLU A 26 2.35 -2.79 6.08
C GLU A 26 0.93 -3.29 5.74
N GLN A 27 -0.06 -2.87 6.53
CA GLN A 27 -1.48 -3.15 6.29
C GLN A 27 -2.00 -2.46 5.02
N CYS A 28 -1.42 -1.32 4.65
CA CYS A 28 -1.64 -0.67 3.38
C CYS A 28 -0.77 -1.38 2.33
N CYS A 29 -1.39 -2.32 1.62
CA CYS A 29 -0.72 -3.20 0.68
C CYS A 29 -1.60 -3.54 -0.51
N ALA A 30 -0.97 -3.91 -1.62
CA ALA A 30 -1.64 -4.30 -2.85
C ALA A 30 -0.85 -5.36 -3.63
N TYR A 31 -1.55 -6.03 -4.54
CA TYR A 31 -0.96 -6.97 -5.48
C TYR A 31 -1.11 -6.45 -6.91
N GLY A 32 -0.25 -6.91 -7.80
CA GLY A 32 -0.35 -6.69 -9.25
C GLY A 32 0.38 -7.78 -10.03
N GLU A 33 0.05 -7.95 -11.30
CA GLU A 33 0.75 -8.89 -12.21
C GLU A 33 2.15 -8.35 -12.60
N SER A 34 2.37 -7.03 -12.45
CA SER A 34 3.64 -6.35 -12.67
C SER A 34 4.05 -5.46 -11.48
N GLU A 35 5.31 -5.02 -11.46
CA GLU A 35 5.78 -4.06 -10.45
C GLU A 35 4.99 -2.75 -10.51
N GLU A 36 4.74 -2.26 -11.72
CA GLU A 36 3.99 -1.03 -11.98
C GLU A 36 2.55 -1.15 -11.48
N GLU A 37 1.84 -2.24 -11.83
CA GLU A 37 0.47 -2.45 -11.39
C GLU A 37 0.35 -2.60 -9.87
N ALA A 38 1.30 -3.30 -9.22
CA ALA A 38 1.30 -3.42 -7.76
C ALA A 38 1.50 -2.07 -7.06
N LEU A 39 2.30 -1.18 -7.65
CA LEU A 39 2.50 0.18 -7.14
C LEU A 39 1.28 1.08 -7.39
N GLU A 40 0.70 1.04 -8.58
CA GLU A 40 -0.53 1.79 -8.90
C GLU A 40 -1.69 1.39 -7.98
N ASN A 41 -1.88 0.08 -7.76
CA ASN A 41 -2.89 -0.41 -6.83
C ASN A 41 -2.58 0.00 -5.38
N LEU A 42 -1.31 0.07 -4.99
CA LEU A 42 -0.91 0.52 -3.66
C LEU A 42 -1.16 2.02 -3.46
N GLU A 43 -0.97 2.85 -4.48
CA GLU A 43 -1.26 4.28 -4.41
C GLU A 43 -2.76 4.52 -4.15
N VAL A 44 -3.64 3.77 -4.83
CA VAL A 44 -5.08 3.82 -4.57
C VAL A 44 -5.41 3.36 -3.14
N MET A 45 -4.83 2.25 -2.70
CA MET A 45 -5.04 1.76 -1.33
C MET A 45 -4.51 2.72 -0.25
N GLU A 46 -3.47 3.50 -0.54
CA GLU A 46 -2.95 4.51 0.38
C GLU A 46 -3.91 5.67 0.55
N GLU A 47 -4.54 6.14 -0.53
CA GLU A 47 -5.57 7.19 -0.47
C GLU A 47 -6.75 6.74 0.39
N GLU A 48 -7.29 5.54 0.14
CA GLU A 48 -8.40 4.98 0.92
C GLU A 48 -8.02 4.80 2.40
N PHE A 49 -6.81 4.28 2.68
CA PHE A 49 -6.33 4.08 4.05
C PHE A 49 -6.20 5.40 4.83
N LEU A 50 -5.72 6.47 4.18
CA LEU A 50 -5.62 7.78 4.80
C LEU A 50 -6.99 8.41 5.06
N GLU A 51 -7.96 8.21 4.16
CA GLU A 51 -9.34 8.65 4.36
C GLU A 51 -9.99 7.94 5.56
N GLU A 52 -9.89 6.62 5.65
CA GLU A 52 -10.40 5.85 6.80
C GLU A 52 -9.80 6.31 8.12
N ILE A 53 -8.48 6.53 8.16
CA ILE A 53 -7.79 7.05 9.35
C ILE A 53 -8.34 8.42 9.73
N ASN A 54 -8.52 9.32 8.75
CA ASN A 54 -9.01 10.66 9.01
C ASN A 54 -10.45 10.64 9.55
N GLU A 55 -11.33 9.80 9.00
CA GLU A 55 -12.70 9.61 9.51
C GLU A 55 -12.70 9.12 10.95
N LEU A 56 -11.89 8.12 11.29
CA LEU A 56 -11.74 7.62 12.67
C LEU A 56 -11.31 8.72 13.64
N TYR A 57 -10.38 9.60 13.23
CA TYR A 57 -9.96 10.74 14.05
C TYR A 57 -11.09 11.76 14.25
N GLN A 58 -11.89 12.04 13.21
CA GLN A 58 -13.03 12.95 13.32
C GLN A 58 -14.09 12.39 14.27
N GLU A 59 -14.40 11.09 14.18
CA GLU A 59 -15.36 10.42 15.09
C GLU A 59 -14.87 10.43 16.54
N ALA A 60 -13.59 10.18 16.78
CA ALA A 60 -13.02 10.18 18.12
C ALA A 60 -13.02 11.57 18.79
N MET A 61 -13.14 12.64 17.99
CA MET A 61 -13.18 14.03 18.45
C MET A 61 -14.60 14.62 18.52
N ALA A 62 -15.62 13.87 18.07
CA ALA A 62 -17.03 14.26 18.10
C ALA A 62 -17.71 13.86 19.42
#